data_AF-F4HAN4-F1
#
_entry.id   AF-F4HAN4-F1
#
_cell.length_a   1.000
_cell.length_b   1.000
_cell.length_c   1.000
_cell.angle_alpha   90.00
_cell.angle_beta   90.00
_cell.angle_gamma   90.00
#
_symmetry.space_group_name_H-M   'P 1'
#
loop_
_entity.id
_entity.type
_entity.pdbx_description
1 polymer ?
#
loop_
_entity_poly.entity_id
_entity_poly.type
_entity_poly.pdbx_seq_one_letter_code
_entity_poly.pdbx_strand_id
1 'polypeptide(L)' 'MPFQLTFCQQAGNDKKHNQDALFNGVNVYQWKLKNAENVILYEDSVIFGIADGVSNSPKPQLISNGTIKAMSIA' A
#
# COMPACT_ATOMS: atom_id res chain seq x y z
N MET A 1 -3.41 14.12 19.01
CA MET A 1 -4.49 13.10 19.02
C MET A 1 -4.04 11.98 18.11
N PRO A 2 -4.21 10.69 18.48
CA PRO A 2 -3.71 9.59 17.66
C PRO A 2 -4.50 9.50 16.35
N PHE A 3 -3.84 9.05 15.28
CA PHE A 3 -4.50 8.75 14.02
C PHE A 3 -5.05 7.32 14.05
N GLN A 4 -6.32 7.17 13.66
CA GLN A 4 -6.94 5.86 13.47
C GLN A 4 -7.02 5.57 11.98
N LEU A 5 -6.23 4.60 11.53
CA LEU A 5 -6.18 4.18 10.13
C LEU A 5 -6.86 2.82 9.98
N THR A 6 -7.76 2.73 9.01
CA THR A 6 -8.28 1.46 8.51
C THR A 6 -7.86 1.29 7.06
N PHE A 7 -7.31 0.12 6.70
CA PHE A 7 -6.94 -0.17 5.32
C PHE A 7 -7.21 -1.62 4.94
N CYS A 8 -7.41 -1.85 3.65
CA CYS A 8 -7.51 -3.17 3.04
C CYS A 8 -6.79 -3.15 1.68
N GLN A 9 -6.52 -4.33 1.13
CA GLN A 9 -6.05 -4.47 -0.24
C GLN A 9 -6.70 -5.70 -0.87
N GLN A 10 -7.09 -5.59 -2.13
CA GLN A 10 -7.62 -6.72 -2.86
C GLN A 10 -7.27 -6.59 -4.34
N ALA A 11 -6.60 -7.60 -4.88
CA ALA A 11 -6.49 -7.80 -6.31
C ALA A 11 -7.75 -8.49 -6.83
N GLY A 12 -8.13 -8.23 -8.09
CA GLY A 12 -9.18 -9.00 -8.75
C GLY A 12 -8.88 -10.51 -8.74
N ASN A 13 -9.91 -11.35 -8.65
CA ASN A 13 -9.78 -12.79 -8.41
C ASN A 13 -8.84 -13.51 -9.41
N ASP A 14 -8.83 -13.07 -10.67
CA ASP A 14 -8.01 -13.68 -11.72
C ASP A 14 -6.58 -13.11 -11.81
N LYS A 15 -6.22 -12.17 -10.94
CA LYS A 15 -4.91 -11.51 -10.98
C LYS A 15 -3.85 -12.33 -10.24
N LYS A 16 -2.75 -12.61 -10.95
CA LYS A 16 -1.58 -13.30 -10.38
C LYS A 16 -0.80 -12.45 -9.38
N HIS A 17 -0.89 -11.12 -9.46
CA HIS A 17 -0.23 -10.19 -8.53
C HIS A 17 -1.19 -9.03 -8.24
N ASN A 18 -1.10 -8.46 -7.03
CA ASN A 18 -1.67 -7.14 -6.81
C ASN A 18 -0.70 -6.10 -7.37
N GLN A 19 -1.20 -5.23 -8.22
CA GLN A 19 -0.43 -4.13 -8.79
C GLN A 19 -0.53 -2.87 -7.91
N ASP A 20 -1.40 -2.88 -6.90
CA ASP A 20 -1.51 -1.80 -5.92
C ASP A 20 -0.50 -2.02 -4.80
N ALA A 21 0.18 -0.94 -4.39
CA ALA A 21 1.05 -0.91 -3.23
C ALA A 21 0.55 0.13 -2.22
N LEU A 22 0.73 -0.16 -0.94
CA LEU A 22 0.26 0.67 0.17
C LEU A 22 1.38 0.86 1.20
N PHE A 23 1.52 2.06 1.75
CA PHE A 23 2.30 2.34 2.96
C PHE A 23 1.36 2.90 4.02
N ASN A 24 1.29 2.21 5.16
CA ASN A 24 0.37 2.56 6.24
C ASN A 24 0.96 3.53 7.28
N GLY A 25 2.08 4.18 6.96
CA GLY A 25 2.86 4.99 7.91
C GLY A 25 3.98 4.22 8.62
N VAL A 26 3.97 2.88 8.59
CA VAL A 26 4.99 2.03 9.25
C VAL A 26 5.60 1.02 8.28
N ASN A 27 4.76 0.34 7.51
CA ASN A 27 5.16 -0.79 6.66
C ASN A 27 4.63 -0.62 5.24
N VAL A 28 5.37 -1.19 4.29
CA VAL A 28 4.99 -1.27 2.87
C VAL A 28 4.34 -2.62 2.57
N TYR A 29 3.24 -2.56 1.83
CA TYR A 29 2.36 -3.68 1.58
C TYR A 29 1.96 -3.79 0.11
N GLN A 30 1.84 -5.04 -0.35
CA GLN A 30 1.36 -5.38 -1.69
C GLN A 30 0.73 -6.77 -1.64
N TRP A 31 -0.34 -6.91 -0.85
CA TRP A 31 -1.04 -8.19 -0.70
C TRP A 31 -2.04 -8.42 -1.82
N LYS A 32 -2.20 -9.69 -2.22
CA LYS A 32 -3.32 -10.10 -3.08
C LYS A 32 -4.67 -9.90 -2.40
N LEU A 33 -4.76 -10.26 -1.13
CA LEU A 33 -5.95 -10.08 -0.33
C LEU A 33 -5.50 -9.76 1.10
N LYS A 34 -5.94 -8.61 1.58
CA LYS A 34 -5.78 -8.13 2.93
C LYS A 34 -7.13 -7.59 3.37
N ASN A 35 -7.79 -8.32 4.26
CA ASN A 35 -9.00 -7.83 4.91
C ASN A 35 -8.70 -6.55 5.69
N ALA A 36 -9.76 -5.80 6.00
CA ALA A 36 -9.66 -4.57 6.75
C ALA A 36 -8.85 -4.77 8.05
N GLU A 37 -7.81 -3.96 8.21
CA GLU A 37 -7.00 -3.89 9.42
C GLU A 37 -7.08 -2.47 9.98
N ASN A 38 -7.17 -2.38 11.31
CA ASN A 38 -7.17 -1.13 12.05
C ASN A 38 -5.82 -0.96 12.73
N VAL A 39 -5.22 0.23 12.60
CA VAL A 39 -3.98 0.60 13.25
C VAL A 39 -4.15 1.98 13.90
N ILE A 40 -3.59 2.13 15.10
CA ILE A 40 -3.50 3.42 15.78
C ILE A 40 -2.06 3.90 15.69
N LEU A 41 -1.87 5.12 15.17
CA LEU A 41 -0.58 5.79 15.05
C LEU A 41 -0.53 6.95 16.04
N TYR A 42 0.57 7.09 16.75
CA TYR A 42 0.74 8.04 17.85
C TYR A 42 1.66 9.21 17.51
N GLU A 43 2.20 9.21 16.30
CA GLU A 43 3.10 10.22 15.76
C GLU A 43 2.38 11.56 15.54
N ASP A 44 3.11 12.66 15.69
CA ASP A 44 2.57 14.02 15.50
C ASP A 44 2.15 14.30 14.04
N SER A 45 2.75 13.57 13.10
CA SER A 45 2.41 13.59 11.68
C SER A 45 2.62 12.21 11.08
N VAL A 46 1.81 11.87 10.08
CA VAL A 46 1.82 10.56 9.43
C VAL A 46 1.77 10.75 7.92
N ILE A 47 2.47 9.87 7.20
CA ILE A 47 2.41 9.78 5.75
C ILE A 47 1.78 8.45 5.37
N PHE A 48 0.76 8.52 4.52
CA PHE A 48 0.13 7.37 3.90
C PHE A 48 0.39 7.42 2.40
N GLY A 49 0.67 6.27 1.81
CA GLY A 49 0.90 6.18 0.36
C GLY A 49 0.10 5.06 -0.24
N ILE A 50 -0.48 5.33 -1.40
CA ILE A 50 -1.15 4.36 -2.23
C ILE A 50 -0.66 4.60 -3.66
N ALA A 51 -0.24 3.53 -4.33
CA ALA A 51 0.16 3.58 -5.73
C ALA A 51 -0.48 2.43 -6.48
N ASP A 52 -1.21 2.73 -7.55
CA ASP A 52 -1.70 1.75 -8.52
C ASP A 52 -0.66 1.53 -9.62
N GLY A 53 -0.46 0.28 -10.00
CA GLY A 53 0.40 -0.09 -11.11
C GLY A 53 -0.35 0.06 -12.44
N VAL A 54 0.25 0.78 -13.39
CA VAL A 54 -0.37 1.01 -14.70
C VAL A 54 -0.56 -0.32 -15.46
N SER A 55 -1.82 -0.62 -15.78
CA SER A 55 -2.19 -1.82 -16.55
C SER A 55 -1.47 -1.87 -17.90
N ASN A 56 -1.15 -3.08 -18.37
CA ASN A 56 -0.37 -3.34 -19.59
C ASN A 56 1.10 -2.87 -19.58
N SER A 57 1.61 -2.30 -18.49
CA SER A 57 3.06 -2.16 -18.31
C SER A 57 3.71 -3.54 -18.11
N PRO A 58 5.03 -3.70 -18.38
CA PRO A 58 5.67 -5.02 -18.28
C PRO A 58 5.65 -5.62 -16.88
N LYS A 59 5.74 -4.79 -15.82
CA LYS A 59 5.80 -5.21 -14.41
C LYS A 59 5.16 -4.15 -13.48
N PRO A 60 3.85 -3.90 -13.59
CA PRO A 60 3.16 -2.81 -12.88
C PRO A 60 3.35 -2.87 -11.37
N GLN A 61 3.31 -4.07 -10.80
CA GLN A 61 3.49 -4.32 -9.38
C GLN A 61 4.87 -3.90 -8.86
N LEU A 62 5.92 -3.93 -9.69
CA LEU A 62 7.26 -3.53 -9.25
C LEU A 62 7.40 -2.01 -9.17
N ILE A 63 6.76 -1.29 -10.10
CA ILE A 63 6.81 0.17 -10.12
C ILE A 63 6.04 0.75 -8.94
N SER A 64 4.80 0.32 -8.71
CA SER A 64 4.01 0.79 -7.56
C SER A 64 4.70 0.47 -6.23
N ASN A 65 5.23 -0.74 -6.08
CA ASN A 65 5.99 -1.14 -4.89
C ASN A 65 7.25 -0.29 -4.70
N GLY A 66 8.00 -0.06 -5.79
CA GLY A 66 9.21 0.78 -5.78
C GLY A 66 8.92 2.22 -5.37
N THR A 67 7.87 2.83 -5.93
CA THR A 67 7.43 4.19 -5.57
C THR A 67 7.06 4.29 -4.09
N ILE A 68 6.29 3.34 -3.58
CA ILE A 68 5.87 3.33 -2.17
C ILE A 68 7.07 3.11 -1.22
N LYS A 69 8.02 2.25 -1.59
CA LYS A 69 9.27 2.07 -0.83
C LYS A 69 10.13 3.32 -0.81
N ALA A 70 10.23 4.04 -1.93
CA ALA A 70 10.95 5.29 -1.98
C ALA A 70 10.29 6.37 -1.12
N MET A 71 8.96 6.36 -1.02
CA MET A 71 8.21 7.25 -0.15
C MET A 71 8.35 6.88 1.33
N SER A 72 8.45 5.59 1.68
CA SER A 72 8.56 5.16 3.09
C SER A 72 9.92 5.45 3.75
N ILE A 73 10.90 5.93 2.98
CA ILE A 73 12.23 6.33 3.48
C ILE A 73 12.45 7.85 3.47
N ALA A 74 11.44 8.61 3.01
CA ALA A 74 11.44 10.07 2.97
C ALA A 74 10.97 10.66 4.30
#